data_AF-A0A1M5T2H0-F1
#
_entry.id   AF-A0A1M5T2H0-F1
#
_cell.length_a   1.000
_cell.length_b   1.000
_cell.length_c   1.000
_cell.angle_alpha   90.00
_cell.angle_beta   90.00
_cell.angle_gamma   90.00
#
_symmetry.space_group_name_H-M   'P 1'
#
loop_
_entity.id
_entity.type
_entity.pdbx_description
1 polymer ?
#
loop_
_entity_poly.entity_id
_entity_poly.type
_entity_poly.pdbx_seq_one_letter_code
_entity_poly.pdbx_strand_id
1 'polypeptide(L)' 'SLKSLKNKKQYVLNALITKYTNARVEGKNNTIKVLKRVSFGFRSFKNLRLRVLLREKIQVI' A
#
# COMPACT_ATOMS: atom_id res chain seq x y z
N SER A 1 -3.95 -18.49 14.27
CA SER A 1 -3.45 -19.44 15.28
C SER A 1 -2.72 -18.70 16.39
N LEU A 2 -2.68 -19.25 17.61
CA LEU A 2 -1.95 -18.68 18.76
C LEU A 2 -0.47 -18.41 18.43
N LYS A 3 0.13 -19.25 17.58
CA LYS A 3 1.50 -19.08 17.06
C LYS A 3 1.66 -17.76 16.29
N SER A 4 0.71 -17.39 15.42
CA SER A 4 0.76 -16.13 14.66
C SER A 4 0.65 -14.89 15.56
N LEU A 5 -0.17 -14.95 16.61
CA LEU A 5 -0.31 -13.85 17.57
C LEU A 5 0.97 -13.63 18.38
N LYS A 6 1.58 -14.72 18.89
CA LYS A 6 2.89 -14.64 19.57
C LYS A 6 3.96 -14.01 18.66
N ASN A 7 4.00 -14.40 17.39
CA ASN A 7 4.94 -13.84 16.41
C ASN A 7 4.70 -12.34 16.11
N LYS A 8 3.48 -11.83 16.31
CA LYS A 8 3.12 -10.44 16.05
C LYS A 8 3.26 -9.51 17.27
N LYS A 9 3.63 -10.05 18.44
CA LYS A 9 3.75 -9.28 19.70
C LYS A 9 4.62 -8.03 19.55
N GLN A 10 5.76 -8.14 18.88
CA GLN A 10 6.66 -7.01 18.68
C GLN A 10 6.05 -5.89 17.83
N TYR A 11 5.27 -6.24 16.79
CA TYR A 11 4.59 -5.24 15.96
C TYR A 11 3.54 -4.46 16.75
N VAL A 12 2.83 -5.13 17.66
CA VAL A 12 1.86 -4.48 18.55
C VAL A 12 2.58 -3.52 19.50
N LEU A 13 3.69 -3.94 20.11
CA LEU A 13 4.50 -3.05 20.96
C LEU A 13 5.02 -1.83 20.18
N ASN A 14 5.56 -2.05 18.98
CA ASN A 14 6.05 -0.97 18.13
C ASN A 14 4.93 -0.01 17.71
N ALA A 15 3.72 -0.49 17.48
CA ALA A 15 2.57 0.36 17.15
C ALA A 15 2.11 1.26 18.31
N LEU A 16 2.36 0.85 19.56
CA LEU A 16 2.06 1.65 20.75
C LEU A 16 3.16 2.67 21.07
N ILE A 17 4.42 2.31 20.82
CA ILE A 17 5.58 3.15 21.15
C ILE A 17 5.85 4.18 20.05
N THR A 18 5.71 3.79 18.79
CA THR A 18 6.05 4.66 17.65
C THR A 18 4.85 5.47 17.20
N LYS A 19 5.11 6.67 16.68
CA LYS A 19 4.08 7.50 16.00
C LYS A 19 3.80 7.05 14.57
N TYR A 20 4.47 5.99 14.09
CA TYR A 20 4.34 5.51 12.73
C TYR A 20 3.10 4.65 12.58
N THR A 21 2.30 4.95 11.56
CA THR A 21 1.10 4.17 11.23
C THR A 21 1.23 3.60 9.83
N ASN A 22 0.68 2.40 9.62
CA ASN A 22 0.58 1.80 8.29
C ASN A 22 -0.48 2.51 7.41
N ALA A 23 -1.23 3.47 7.96
CA ALA A 23 -2.35 4.14 7.28
C ALA A 23 -1.95 4.76 5.93
N ARG A 24 -0.77 5.39 5.86
CA ARG A 24 -0.29 6.02 4.61
C ARG A 24 0.00 4.98 3.52
N VAL A 25 0.59 3.85 3.89
CA VAL A 25 0.92 2.76 2.94
C VAL A 25 -0.36 2.05 2.50
N GLU A 26 -1.28 1.76 3.44
CA GLU A 26 -2.58 1.18 3.11
C GLU A 26 -3.43 2.08 2.22
N GLY A 27 -3.39 3.40 2.44
CA GLY A 27 -4.07 4.36 1.57
C GLY A 27 -3.55 4.31 0.12
N LYS A 28 -2.24 4.20 -0.06
CA LYS A 28 -1.62 4.02 -1.39
C LYS A 28 -2.02 2.67 -2.01
N ASN A 29 -1.95 1.59 -1.24
CA ASN A 29 -2.35 0.26 -1.71
C ASN A 29 -3.82 0.23 -2.15
N ASN A 30 -4.72 0.86 -1.40
CA ASN A 30 -6.13 0.95 -1.76
C ASN A 30 -6.32 1.73 -3.06
N THR A 31 -5.63 2.86 -3.22
CA THR A 31 -5.67 3.67 -4.44
C THR A 31 -5.23 2.88 -5.67
N ILE A 32 -4.15 2.11 -5.56
CA ILE A 32 -3.66 1.23 -6.63
C ILE A 32 -4.68 0.13 -6.96
N LYS A 33 -5.28 -0.49 -5.93
CA LYS A 33 -6.33 -1.51 -6.10
C LYS A 33 -7.55 -0.94 -6.80
N VAL A 34 -8.00 0.26 -6.41
CA VAL A 34 -9.09 0.99 -7.07
C VAL A 34 -8.72 1.24 -8.52
N LEU A 35 -7.57 1.84 -8.80
CA LEU A 35 -7.10 2.14 -10.16
C LEU A 35 -7.11 0.90 -11.06
N LYS A 36 -6.62 -0.24 -10.56
CA LYS A 36 -6.65 -1.53 -11.26
C LYS A 36 -8.07 -1.98 -11.54
N ARG A 37 -9.00 -1.81 -10.60
CA ARG A 37 -10.42 -2.20 -10.75
C ARG A 37 -11.15 -1.34 -11.78
N VAL A 38 -11.05 -0.01 -11.71
CA VAL A 38 -11.71 0.89 -12.67
C VAL A 38 -11.15 0.78 -14.09
N SER A 39 -9.89 0.36 -14.24
CA SER A 39 -9.27 0.13 -15.55
C SER A 39 -9.60 -1.24 -16.14
N PHE A 40 -10.40 -2.06 -15.46
CA PHE A 40 -10.64 -3.47 -15.81
C PHE A 40 -9.36 -4.31 -15.90
N GLY A 41 -8.39 -3.98 -15.06
CA GLY A 41 -7.06 -4.57 -15.08
C GLY A 41 -6.07 -3.86 -16.01
N PHE A 42 -4.79 -4.09 -15.79
CA PHE A 42 -3.73 -3.59 -16.66
C PHE A 42 -3.02 -4.77 -17.29
N ARG A 43 -2.83 -4.73 -18.62
CA ARG A 43 -2.05 -5.73 -19.35
C ARG A 43 -0.54 -5.59 -19.08
N SER A 44 -0.06 -4.38 -18.79
CA SER A 44 1.35 -4.08 -18.51
C SER A 44 1.53 -3.41 -17.17
N PHE A 45 2.46 -3.93 -16.37
CA PHE A 45 2.86 -3.29 -15.11
C PHE A 45 3.45 -1.89 -15.32
N LYS A 46 4.16 -1.66 -16.44
CA LYS A 46 4.70 -0.35 -16.81
C LYS A 46 3.58 0.69 -16.90
N ASN A 47 2.45 0.32 -17.52
CA ASN A 47 1.29 1.20 -17.67
C ASN A 47 0.59 1.47 -16.33
N LEU A 48 0.46 0.45 -15.47
CA LEU A 48 -0.04 0.63 -14.11
C LEU A 48 0.85 1.61 -13.33
N ARG A 49 2.17 1.41 -13.35
CA ARG A 49 3.15 2.27 -12.68
C ARG A 49 3.05 3.72 -13.15
N LEU A 50 3.03 3.94 -14.47
CA LEU A 50 2.90 5.29 -15.03
C LEU A 50 1.61 5.99 -14.58
N ARG A 51 0.48 5.28 -14.56
CA ARG A 51 -0.79 5.86 -14.08
C ARG A 51 -0.78 6.16 -12.58
N VAL A 52 -0.13 5.33 -11.77
CA VAL A 52 0.03 5.59 -10.33
C VAL A 52 0.89 6.83 -10.11
N LEU A 53 2.02 6.95 -10.80
CA LEU A 53 2.91 8.11 -10.68
C LEU A 53 2.22 9.41 -11.12
N LEU A 54 1.49 9.36 -12.25
CA LEU A 54 0.69 10.47 -12.72
C LEU A 54 -0.35 10.92 -11.69
N ARG A 55 -1.02 9.96 -11.02
CA ARG A 55 -2.03 10.26 -9.99
C ARG A 55 -1.44 10.88 -8.73
N GLU A 56 -0.26 10.42 -8.31
CA GLU A 56 0.48 10.98 -7.17
C GLU A 56 1.14 12.33 -7.50
N LYS A 57 0.97 12.85 -8.73
CA LYS A 57 1.62 14.07 -9.24
C LYS A 57 3.14 14.05 -9.08
N ILE A 58 3.73 12.86 -9.09
CA ILE A 58 5.18 12.69 -9.11
C ILE A 58 5.60 12.82 -10.57
N GLN A 59 6.46 13.79 -10.88
CA GLN A 59 6.97 13.97 -12.23
C GLN A 59 7.64 12.67 -12.70
N VAL A 60 7.17 12.15 -13.85
CA VAL A 60 7.91 11.13 -14.59
C VAL A 60 8.99 11.89 -15.32
N ILE A 61 10.20 11.92 -14.73
CA ILE A 61 11.41 12.39 -15.40
C ILE A 61 11.74 11.41 -16.52
#